data_AF-J8A986-F1
#
_entry.id   AF-J8A986-F1
#
_cell.length_a   1.000
_cell.length_b   1.000
_cell.length_c   1.000
_cell.angle_alpha   90.00
_cell.angle_beta   90.00
_cell.angle_gamma   90.00
#
_symmetry.space_group_name_H-M   'P 1'
#
loop_
_entity.id
_entity.type
_entity.pdbx_description
1 polymer ?
#
loop_
_entity_poly.entity_id
_entity_poly.type
_entity_poly.pdbx_seq_one_letter_code
_entity_poly.pdbx_strand_id
1 'polypeptide(L)' 'MWKKINNYKFTLRDLRFFLWFFPIIGFIYAYNVFSALMFHKEFRWMDVIFTIIMILGFMDTRKKLKNKDYRTA' A
#
# COMPACT_ATOMS: atom_id res chain seq x y z
N MET A 1 -14.76 -13.81 12.28
CA MET A 1 -14.60 -13.21 10.93
C MET A 1 -13.15 -12.94 10.56
N TRP A 2 -12.31 -12.45 11.48
CA TRP A 2 -10.86 -12.23 11.23
C TRP A 2 -10.10 -13.42 10.65
N LYS A 3 -10.35 -14.66 11.13
CA LYS A 3 -9.74 -15.87 10.52
C LYS A 3 -10.04 -16.03 9.03
N LYS A 4 -11.23 -15.60 8.57
CA LYS A 4 -11.66 -15.71 7.16
C LYS A 4 -10.95 -14.69 6.27
N ILE A 5 -10.70 -13.49 6.81
CA ILE A 5 -9.94 -12.43 6.15
C ILE A 5 -8.45 -12.82 6.09
N ASN A 6 -7.89 -13.38 7.16
CA ASN A 6 -6.50 -13.85 7.19
C ASN A 6 -6.24 -15.02 6.24
N ASN A 7 -7.22 -15.89 6.04
CA ASN A 7 -7.12 -17.03 5.13
C ASN A 7 -7.55 -16.69 3.69
N TYR A 8 -7.88 -15.42 3.41
CA TYR A 8 -8.24 -14.97 2.07
C TYR A 8 -6.98 -14.88 1.22
N LYS A 9 -6.76 -15.90 0.39
CA LYS A 9 -5.72 -15.86 -0.64
C LYS A 9 -6.16 -14.98 -1.79
N PHE A 10 -5.49 -13.85 -1.95
CA PHE A 10 -5.65 -12.97 -3.11
C PHE A 10 -5.28 -13.70 -4.41
N THR A 11 -5.92 -13.30 -5.51
CA THR A 11 -5.57 -13.78 -6.85
C THR A 11 -4.30 -13.10 -7.31
N LEU A 12 -3.50 -13.77 -8.13
CA LEU A 12 -2.29 -13.18 -8.74
C LEU A 12 -2.59 -11.84 -9.46
N ARG A 13 -3.74 -11.75 -10.12
CA ARG A 13 -4.23 -10.52 -10.79
C ARG A 13 -4.42 -9.37 -9.80
N ASP A 14 -5.03 -9.64 -8.65
CA ASP A 14 -5.27 -8.65 -7.61
C ASP A 14 -3.94 -8.18 -7.00
N LEU A 15 -3.03 -9.10 -6.67
CA LEU A 15 -1.70 -8.76 -6.15
C LEU A 15 -0.90 -7.88 -7.13
N ARG A 16 -0.94 -8.18 -8.44
CA ARG A 16 -0.30 -7.34 -9.45
C ARG A 16 -0.94 -5.96 -9.55
N PHE A 17 -2.26 -5.87 -9.46
CA PHE A 17 -2.98 -4.60 -9.43
C PHE A 17 -2.56 -3.76 -8.23
N PHE A 18 -2.56 -4.34 -7.03
CA PHE A 18 -2.10 -3.67 -5.82
C PHE A 18 -0.66 -3.19 -5.94
N LEU A 19 0.24 -4.03 -6.47
CA LEU A 19 1.65 -3.71 -6.64
C LEU A 19 1.88 -2.51 -7.59
N TRP A 20 0.98 -2.32 -8.57
CA TRP A 20 1.02 -1.16 -9.47
C TRP A 20 0.33 0.08 -8.87
N PHE A 21 -0.72 -0.12 -8.09
CA PHE A 21 -1.52 0.94 -7.47
C PHE A 21 -0.81 1.62 -6.28
N PHE A 22 -0.10 0.83 -5.47
CA PHE A 22 0.64 1.33 -4.31
C PHE A 22 1.64 2.47 -4.62
N PRO A 23 2.52 2.37 -5.63
CA PRO A 23 3.44 3.46 -5.95
C PRO A 23 2.71 4.72 -6.42
N ILE A 24 1.64 4.62 -7.22
CA ILE A 24 0.88 5.78 -7.71
C ILE A 24 0.34 6.60 -6.54
N ILE A 25 -0.33 5.95 -5.61
CA ILE A 25 -0.89 6.63 -4.44
C ILE A 25 0.22 7.07 -3.47
N GLY A 26 1.25 6.25 -3.29
CA GLY A 26 2.41 6.61 -2.48
C GLY A 26 3.08 7.89 -2.95
N PHE A 27 3.21 8.08 -4.26
CA PHE A 27 3.73 9.32 -4.86
C PHE A 27 2.82 10.53 -4.57
N ILE A 28 1.50 10.38 -4.65
CA ILE A 28 0.55 11.47 -4.35
C ILE A 28 0.69 11.93 -2.89
N TYR A 29 0.68 10.99 -1.94
CA TYR A 29 0.82 11.35 -0.52
C TYR A 29 2.20 11.88 -0.19
N ALA A 30 3.27 11.28 -0.74
CA ALA A 30 4.62 11.81 -0.57
C ALA A 30 4.72 13.24 -1.12
N TYR A 31 4.16 13.51 -2.29
CA TYR A 31 4.11 14.86 -2.86
C TYR A 31 3.36 15.84 -1.94
N ASN A 32 2.22 15.45 -1.39
CA ASN A 32 1.48 16.29 -0.43
C ASN A 32 2.28 16.57 0.83
N VAL A 33 2.99 15.56 1.36
CA VAL A 33 3.87 15.70 2.53
C VAL A 33 5.05 16.64 2.22
N PHE A 34 5.73 16.45 1.09
CA PHE A 34 6.84 17.31 0.65
C PHE A 34 6.37 18.74 0.38
N SER A 35 5.21 18.91 -0.27
CA SER A 35 4.61 20.22 -0.51
C SER A 35 4.18 20.89 0.79
N ALA A 36 3.62 20.16 1.76
CA ALA A 36 3.28 20.73 3.06
C ALA A 36 4.54 21.21 3.80
N LEU A 37 5.62 20.42 3.74
CA LEU A 37 6.91 20.74 4.35
C LEU A 37 7.58 21.97 3.70
N MET A 38 7.59 22.04 2.36
CA MET A 38 8.28 23.08 1.61
C MET A 38 7.53 24.42 1.60
N PHE A 39 6.20 24.39 1.65
CA PHE A 39 5.36 25.61 1.57
C PHE A 39 4.76 26.04 2.91
N HIS A 40 5.21 25.49 4.04
CA HIS A 40 4.66 25.75 5.39
C HIS A 40 3.12 25.63 5.46
N LYS A 41 2.55 24.75 4.62
CA LYS A 41 1.12 24.44 4.66
C LYS A 41 0.84 23.52 5.84
N GLU A 42 -0.41 23.51 6.29
CA GLU A 42 -0.85 22.65 7.39
C GLU A 42 -0.46 21.20 7.14
N PHE A 43 0.47 20.72 7.97
CA PHE A 43 1.00 19.37 7.88
C PHE A 43 -0.02 18.38 8.40
N ARG A 44 -0.65 17.64 7.48
CA ARG A 44 -1.64 16.63 7.85
C ARG A 44 -0.95 15.33 8.22
N TRP A 45 -0.84 15.09 9.52
CA TRP A 45 -0.34 13.81 10.07
C TRP A 45 -1.03 12.57 9.49
N MET A 46 -2.30 12.71 9.09
CA MET A 46 -3.05 11.65 8.40
C MET A 46 -2.36 11.22 7.09
N ASP A 47 -1.81 12.15 6.31
CA ASP A 47 -1.15 11.84 5.04
C ASP A 47 0.16 11.03 5.27
N VAL A 48 0.85 11.29 6.39
CA VAL A 48 2.01 10.49 6.81
C VAL A 48 1.60 9.07 7.21
N ILE A 49 0.53 8.94 8.02
CA ILE A 49 0.00 7.65 8.44
C ILE A 49 -0.43 6.83 7.22
N PHE A 50 -1.14 7.44 6.26
CA PHE A 50 -1.52 6.79 5.01
C PHE A 50 -0.30 6.35 4.20
N THR A 51 0.74 7.18 4.10
CA THR A 51 1.99 6.82 3.43
C THR A 51 2.64 5.58 4.05
N ILE A 52 2.70 5.51 5.38
CA ILE A 52 3.27 4.36 6.11
C ILE A 52 2.45 3.09 5.85
N ILE A 53 1.11 3.18 5.93
CA ILE A 53 0.22 2.04 5.67
C ILE A 53 0.39 1.53 4.23
N MET A 54 0.53 2.44 3.25
CA MET A 54 0.75 2.07 1.85
C MET A 54 2.10 1.36 1.65
N ILE A 55 3.16 1.79 2.32
CA ILE A 55 4.48 1.13 2.26
C ILE A 55 4.40 -0.27 2.87
N LEU A 56 3.76 -0.43 4.03
CA LEU A 56 3.58 -1.73 4.67
C LEU A 56 2.75 -2.68 3.79
N GLY A 57 1.66 -2.18 3.20
CA GLY A 57 0.83 -2.94 2.25
C GLY A 57 1.59 -3.36 0.99
N PHE A 58 2.45 -2.49 0.46
CA PHE A 58 3.32 -2.81 -0.68
C PHE A 58 4.35 -3.90 -0.33
N MET A 59 5.00 -3.79 0.84
CA MET A 59 5.93 -4.80 1.32
C MET A 59 5.27 -6.16 1.52
N ASP A 60 4.08 -6.19 2.11
CA ASP A 60 3.30 -7.42 2.31
C ASP A 60 2.90 -8.06 0.96
N THR A 61 2.43 -7.25 0.02
CA THR A 61 2.07 -7.69 -1.35
C THR A 61 3.28 -8.27 -2.08
N ARG A 62 4.45 -7.62 -1.99
CA ARG A 62 5.71 -8.14 -2.53
C ARG A 62 6.12 -9.45 -1.88
N LYS A 63 5.98 -9.57 -0.56
CA LYS A 63 6.30 -10.80 0.20
C LYS A 63 5.40 -11.96 -0.23
N LYS A 64 4.09 -11.72 -0.35
CA LYS A 64 3.11 -12.70 -0.85
C LYS A 64 3.42 -13.14 -2.27
N LEU A 65 3.78 -12.21 -3.16
CA LEU A 65 4.16 -12.53 -4.53
C LEU A 65 5.44 -13.39 -4.59
N LYS A 66 6.48 -13.03 -3.81
CA LYS A 66 7.75 -13.78 -3.74
C LYS A 66 7.55 -15.20 -3.19
N ASN A 67 6.71 -15.35 -2.18
CA ASN A 67 6.42 -16.64 -1.55
C ASN A 67 5.41 -17.50 -2.32
N LYS A 68 4.91 -17.01 -3.48
CA LYS A 68 3.82 -17.63 -4.24
C LYS A 68 2.57 -17.92 -3.39
N ASP A 69 2.35 -17.12 -2.35
CA ASP A 69 1.24 -17.28 -1.43
C ASP A 69 -0.01 -16.57 -1.97
N TYR A 70 -0.47 -17.06 -3.12
CA TYR A 70 -1.61 -16.53 -3.86
C TYR A 70 -2.37 -17.67 -4.54
N ARG A 71 -3.66 -17.45 -4.83
CA ARG A 71 -4.42 -18.41 -5.66
C ARG A 71 -3.96 -18.25 -7.11
N THR A 72 -3.31 -19.29 -7.63
CA THR A 72 -3.30 -19.61 -9.06
C THR A 72 -4.68 -20.18 -9.37
N ALA A 73 -5.58 -19.31 -9.85
CA ALA A 73 -6.77 -19.78 -10.55
C ALA A 73 -6.34 -20.39 -11.89
#